data_AF-A0A5C5PSY0-F1
#
_entry.id   AF-A0A5C5PSY0-F1
#
_cell.length_a   1.000
_cell.length_b   1.000
_cell.length_c   1.000
_cell.angle_alpha   90.00
_cell.angle_beta   90.00
_cell.angle_gamma   90.00
#
_symmetry.space_group_name_H-M   'P 1'
#
loop_
_entity.id
_entity.type
_entity.pdbx_description
1 polymer ?
#
loop_
_entity_poly.entity_id
_entity_poly.type
_entity_poly.pdbx_seq_one_letter_code
_entity_poly.pdbx_strand_id
1 'polypeptide(L)' 'MAIDQTKRLISTRSEENANQLLRAGWTLLLVADRKEGKHQWLVYQLAWQRESDPVEITFTGVEPGPDPF' A
#
# COMPACT_ATOMS: atom_id res chain seq x y z
N MET A 1 -0.57 -17.40 -9.30
CA MET A 1 -1.28 -16.53 -8.34
C MET A 1 -2.27 -15.69 -9.13
N ALA A 2 -3.56 -15.93 -8.97
CA ALA A 2 -4.61 -15.17 -9.66
C ALA A 2 -5.06 -14.00 -8.77
N ILE A 3 -5.17 -12.80 -9.34
CA ILE A 3 -5.64 -11.57 -8.66
C ILE A 3 -7.12 -11.67 -8.25
N ASP A 4 -7.84 -12.68 -8.73
CA ASP A 4 -9.28 -12.92 -8.53
C ASP A 4 -9.72 -13.01 -7.06
N GLN A 5 -8.80 -13.35 -6.14
CA GLN A 5 -9.08 -13.43 -4.70
C GLN A 5 -8.86 -12.11 -3.93
N THR A 6 -8.64 -11.00 -4.63
CA THR A 6 -8.40 -9.70 -3.99
C THR A 6 -9.67 -9.16 -3.34
N LYS A 7 -9.75 -9.25 -2.00
CA LYS A 7 -10.91 -8.74 -1.24
C LYS A 7 -10.81 -7.25 -0.94
N ARG A 8 -9.59 -6.76 -0.70
CA ARG A 8 -9.33 -5.33 -0.44
C ARG A 8 -8.00 -4.92 -1.06
N LEU A 9 -7.94 -3.67 -1.50
CA LEU A 9 -6.75 -3.01 -2.02
C LEU A 9 -6.41 -1.80 -1.16
N ILE A 10 -5.12 -1.59 -0.92
CA ILE A 10 -4.60 -0.40 -0.26
C ILE A 10 -3.37 0.10 -1.00
N SER A 11 -3.20 1.41 -1.05
CA SER A 11 -2.00 2.06 -1.57
C SER A 11 -1.37 2.90 -0.47
N THR A 12 -0.05 2.84 -0.33
CA THR A 12 0.72 3.69 0.57
C THR A 12 1.94 4.25 -0.15
N ARG A 13 2.37 5.46 0.19
CA ARG A 13 3.64 6.06 -0.26
C ARG A 13 4.77 5.89 0.75
N SER A 14 4.44 5.47 1.97
CA SER A 14 5.41 5.17 3.03
C SER A 14 5.85 3.70 2.96
N GLU A 15 7.15 3.48 2.89
CA GLU A 15 7.77 2.15 3.02
C GLU A 15 7.48 1.53 4.39
N GLU A 16 7.47 2.33 5.46
CA GLU A 16 7.17 1.86 6.81
C GLU A 16 5.75 1.28 6.93
N ASN A 17 4.77 1.99 6.36
CA ASN A 17 3.38 1.53 6.30
C ASN A 17 3.25 0.27 5.42
N ALA A 18 3.96 0.21 4.30
CA ALA A 18 3.98 -0.99 3.45
C ALA A 18 4.53 -2.20 4.21
N ASN A 19 5.61 -2.01 4.96
CA ASN A 19 6.20 -3.06 5.80
C ASN A 19 5.27 -3.50 6.94
N GLN A 20 4.51 -2.59 7.55
CA GLN A 20 3.49 -2.95 8.55
C GLN A 20 2.38 -3.80 7.93
N LEU A 21 1.88 -3.42 6.75
CA LEU A 21 0.87 -4.18 6.02
C LEU A 21 1.37 -5.57 5.64
N LEU A 22 2.62 -5.70 5.17
CA LEU A 22 3.26 -6.98 4.88
C LEU A 22 3.29 -7.88 6.14
N ARG A 23 3.69 -7.34 7.29
CA ARG A 23 3.71 -8.08 8.57
C ARG A 23 2.32 -8.50 9.02
N ALA A 24 1.30 -7.69 8.75
CA ALA A 24 -0.09 -8.02 9.02
C ALA A 24 -0.67 -9.09 8.06
N GLY A 25 0.06 -9.46 7.01
CA GLY A 25 -0.32 -10.52 6.08
C GLY A 25 -0.89 -10.03 4.75
N TRP A 26 -0.78 -8.73 4.45
CA TRP A 26 -1.08 -8.21 3.12
C TRP A 26 -0.02 -8.69 2.12
N THR A 27 -0.44 -8.82 0.86
CA THR A 27 0.45 -9.19 -0.25
C THR A 27 0.79 -7.96 -1.06
N LEU A 28 2.09 -7.68 -1.23
CA LEU A 28 2.54 -6.61 -2.12
C LEU A 28 2.31 -7.03 -3.58
N LEU A 29 1.54 -6.23 -4.30
CA LEU A 29 1.22 -6.48 -5.71
C LEU A 29 2.17 -5.72 -6.64
N LEU A 30 2.43 -4.45 -6.32
CA LEU A 30 3.30 -3.61 -7.15
C LEU A 30 4.01 -2.54 -6.33
N VAL A 31 5.20 -2.18 -6.81
CA VAL A 31 5.90 -0.96 -6.43
C VAL A 31 6.08 -0.14 -7.70
N ALA A 32 5.57 1.08 -7.72
CA ALA A 32 5.67 1.98 -8.85
C ALA A 32 6.45 3.23 -8.47
N ASP A 33 7.46 3.53 -9.28
CA ASP A 33 8.06 4.85 -9.31
C ASP A 33 7.12 5.79 -10.09
N ARG A 34 6.58 6.79 -9.39
CA ARG A 34 5.68 7.80 -9.96
C ARG A 34 6.45 9.11 -10.07
N LYS A 35 6.34 9.74 -11.23
CA LYS A 35 6.92 11.05 -11.50
C LYS A 35 5.85 11.99 -12.04
N GLU A 36 5.71 13.13 -11.40
CA GLU A 36 4.80 14.20 -11.80
C GLU A 36 5.52 15.55 -11.75
N GLY A 37 5.84 16.09 -12.92
CA GLY A 37 6.65 17.30 -13.04
C GLY A 37 8.03 17.15 -12.39
N LYS A 38 8.28 17.92 -11.33
CA LYS A 38 9.52 17.89 -10.54
C LYS A 38 9.45 16.93 -9.34
N HIS A 39 8.30 16.35 -9.06
CA HIS A 39 8.09 15.45 -7.93
C HIS A 39 8.23 14.00 -8.38
N GLN A 40 8.86 13.19 -7.54
CA GLN A 40 9.00 11.75 -7.74
C GLN A 40 8.78 11.05 -6.40
N TRP A 41 7.99 9.99 -6.38
CA TRP A 41 7.72 9.20 -5.18
C TRP A 41 7.41 7.75 -5.54
N LEU A 42 7.59 6.86 -4.57
CA LEU A 42 7.21 5.46 -4.69
C LEU A 42 5.76 5.28 -4.24
N VAL A 43 5.04 4.40 -4.93
CA VAL A 43 3.71 3.92 -4.53
C VAL A 43 3.77 2.42 -4.37
N TYR A 44 3.40 1.96 -3.18
CA TYR A 44 3.25 0.55 -2.84
C TYR A 44 1.77 0.19 -2.91
N GLN A 45 1.40 -0.78 -3.74
CA GLN A 45 0.03 -1.29 -3.79
C GLN A 45 0.00 -2.70 -3.21
N LEU A 46 -0.85 -2.89 -2.20
CA LEU A 46 -0.99 -4.14 -1.49
C LEU A 46 -2.43 -4.63 -1.55
N ALA A 47 -2.59 -5.95 -1.58
CA ALA A 47 -3.89 -6.61 -1.58
C ALA A 47 -4.03 -7.56 -0.39
N TRP A 48 -5.24 -7.61 0.14
CA TRP A 48 -5.65 -8.64 1.07
C TRP A 48 -6.36 -9.75 0.29
N GLN A 49 -5.80 -10.95 0.36
CA GLN A 49 -6.27 -12.12 -0.39
C GLN A 49 -6.72 -13.28 0.52
N ARG A 50 -6.68 -13.08 1.84
CA ARG A 50 -7.11 -14.09 2.82
C ARG A 50 -8.63 -14.04 3.01
N GLU A 51 -9.20 -15.14 3.51
CA GLU A 51 -10.64 -15.23 3.72
C GLU A 51 -11.16 -14.33 4.84
N SER A 52 -10.38 -14.21 5.93
CA SER A 52 -10.69 -13.32 7.06
C SER A 52 -10.65 -11.85 6.67
N ASP A 53 -11.26 -10.97 7.46
CA ASP A 53 -11.06 -9.53 7.29
C ASP A 53 -9.63 -9.12 7.68
N PRO A 54 -9.04 -8.13 6.99
CA PRO A 54 -7.76 -7.57 7.41
C PRO A 54 -7.91 -6.86 8.75
N VAL A 55 -6.89 -6.99 9.60
CA VAL A 55 -6.81 -6.23 10.84
C VAL A 55 -6.72 -4.73 10.51
N GLU A 56 -7.47 -3.89 11.22
CA GLU A 56 -7.33 -2.44 11.11
C GLU A 56 -5.93 -2.03 11.59
N ILE A 57 -5.16 -1.42 10.69
CA ILE A 57 -3.85 -0.86 11.00
C ILE A 57 -4.01 0.66 11.02
N THR A 58 -3.83 1.25 12.20
CA THR A 58 -3.75 2.70 12.33
C THR A 58 -2.35 3.16 11.94
N PHE A 59 -2.23 3.85 10.80
CA PHE A 59 -0.96 4.42 10.38
C PHE A 59 -0.61 5.62 11.26
N THR A 60 0.45 5.51 12.04
CA THR A 60 0.98 6.61 12.86
C THR A 60 2.08 7.31 12.06
N GLY A 61 1.69 8.12 11.09
CA GLY A 61 2.64 8.90 10.27
C GLY A 61 1.97 9.59 9.09
N VAL A 62 2.43 10.79 8.75
CA VAL A 62 2.02 11.51 7.53
C VAL A 62 2.64 10.77 6.35
N GLU A 63 1.84 10.38 5.35
CA GLU A 63 2.38 9.77 4.14
C GLU A 63 3.28 10.78 3.41
N PRO A 64 4.56 10.47 3.16
CA PRO A 64 5.44 11.38 2.45
C PRO A 64 4.97 11.47 0.98
N GLY A 65 4.71 12.70 0.54
CA GLY A 65 4.35 13.00 -0.85
C GLY A 65 3.56 14.30 -0.95
N PRO A 66 3.40 14.85 -2.16
CA PRO A 66 2.53 16.00 -2.35
C PRO A 66 1.09 15.64 -1.94
N ASP A 67 0.46 16.49 -1.14
CA ASP A 67 -0.98 16.45 -0.86
C ASP A 67 -1.73 16.31 -2.19
N PRO A 68 -2.66 15.36 -2.31
CA PRO A 68 -3.50 15.25 -3.49
C PRO A 68 -4.60 16.32 -3.44
N PHE A 69 -4.21 17.60 -3.45
CA PHE A 69 -5.06 18.80 -3.48
C PHE A 69 -6.02 19.03 -2.31
#